data_AF-A0A1A8S9Z1-F1
#
_entry.id   AF-A0A1A8S9Z1-F1
#
_cell.length_a   1.000
_cell.length_b   1.000
_cell.length_c   1.000
_cell.angle_alpha   90.00
_cell.angle_beta   90.00
_cell.angle_gamma   90.00
#
_symmetry.space_group_name_H-M   'P 1'
#
loop_
_entity.id
_entity.type
_entity.pdbx_description
1 polymer ?
#
loop_
_entity_poly.entity_id
_entity_poly.type
_entity_poly.pdbx_seq_one_letter_code
_entity_poly.pdbx_strand_id
1 'polypeptide(L)' 'MDNKAVNLITKKELLTVDPDTDDTQLVYEVTAEPKHGVLENKVKPRSSVTSFTQADINLGLIRYVLHQENVL' A
#
# COMPACT_ATOMS: atom_id res chain seq x y z
N MET A 1 -11.84 -18.36 -0.17
CA MET A 1 -10.69 -17.44 -0.28
C MET A 1 -11.13 -16.34 -1.21
N ASP A 2 -11.16 -15.08 -0.74
CA ASP A 2 -11.68 -13.96 -1.54
C ASP A 2 -10.77 -13.77 -2.77
N ASN A 3 -11.29 -14.09 -3.96
CA ASN A 3 -10.54 -14.15 -5.22
C ASN A 3 -10.31 -12.73 -5.80
N LYS A 4 -9.80 -11.80 -4.99
CA LYS A 4 -9.55 -10.42 -5.41
C LYS A 4 -8.17 -10.32 -6.08
N ALA A 5 -8.08 -9.53 -7.14
CA ALA A 5 -6.79 -9.18 -7.73
C ALA A 5 -6.01 -8.27 -6.76
N VAL A 6 -4.79 -8.68 -6.42
CA VAL A 6 -3.92 -8.01 -5.46
C VAL A 6 -2.55 -7.78 -6.09
N ASN A 7 -2.00 -6.58 -5.92
CA ASN A 7 -0.62 -6.28 -6.29
C ASN A 7 0.16 -5.74 -5.09
N LEU A 8 1.34 -6.29 -4.83
CA LEU A 8 2.21 -5.84 -3.73
C LEU A 8 2.95 -4.58 -4.16
N ILE A 9 2.99 -3.57 -3.30
CA ILE A 9 3.83 -2.39 -3.52
C ILE A 9 5.20 -2.68 -2.91
N THR A 10 6.24 -2.57 -3.72
CA THR A 10 7.62 -2.89 -3.36
C THR A 10 8.55 -1.71 -3.63
N LYS A 11 9.84 -1.89 -3.31
CA LYS A 11 10.91 -0.95 -3.65
C LYS A 11 11.04 -0.67 -5.15
N LYS A 12 10.44 -1.49 -6.02
CA LYS A 12 10.43 -1.25 -7.47
C LYS A 12 9.50 -0.10 -7.84
N GLU A 13 8.41 0.07 -7.11
CA GLU A 13 7.43 1.13 -7.33
C GLU A 13 7.77 2.38 -6.50
N LEU A 14 8.17 2.19 -5.23
CA LEU A 14 8.43 3.29 -4.28
C LEU A 14 9.69 3.03 -3.44
N LEU A 15 10.68 3.91 -3.57
CA LEU A 15 11.91 3.90 -2.78
C LEU A 15 12.40 5.32 -2.54
N THR A 16 12.32 5.75 -1.28
CA THR A 16 12.92 6.99 -0.77
C THR A 16 14.07 6.60 0.14
N VAL A 17 15.21 7.29 0.01
CA VAL A 17 16.39 7.05 0.84
C VAL A 17 16.86 8.39 1.38
N ASP A 18 17.07 8.44 2.68
CA ASP A 18 17.63 9.59 3.37
C ASP A 18 18.69 9.11 4.39
N PRO A 19 19.99 9.45 4.24
CA PRO A 19 21.08 8.81 4.99
C PRO A 19 21.03 8.97 6.52
N ASP A 20 20.34 9.99 7.03
CA ASP A 20 20.25 10.31 8.45
C ASP A 20 18.82 10.17 9.02
N THR A 21 17.87 9.68 8.22
CA THR A 21 16.49 9.43 8.64
C THR A 21 16.18 7.93 8.57
N ASP A 22 15.60 7.37 9.63
CA ASP A 22 15.19 5.97 9.64
C ASP A 22 14.00 5.70 8.69
N ASP A 23 13.96 4.53 8.06
CA ASP A 23 12.88 4.13 7.14
C ASP A 23 11.48 4.17 7.78
N THR A 24 11.38 4.07 9.10
CA THR A 24 10.12 4.20 9.87
C THR A 24 9.63 5.65 9.98
N GLN A 25 10.49 6.63 9.70
CA GLN A 25 10.18 8.06 9.74
C GLN A 25 9.93 8.65 8.34
N LEU A 26 10.31 7.93 7.28
CA LEU A 26 10.02 8.28 5.90
C LEU A 26 8.57 7.91 5.56
N VAL A 27 7.66 8.88 5.62
CA VAL A 27 6.22 8.69 5.42
C VAL A 27 5.78 9.06 4.01
N TYR A 28 5.02 8.16 3.38
CA TYR A 28 4.23 8.43 2.18
C TYR A 28 2.80 8.78 2.59
N GLU A 29 2.25 9.84 2.00
CA GLU A 29 0.84 10.20 2.09
C GLU A 29 0.13 9.93 0.76
N VAL A 30 -1.04 9.31 0.84
CA VAL A 30 -1.92 9.10 -0.32
C VAL A 30 -2.74 10.37 -0.53
N THR A 31 -2.37 11.16 -1.54
CA THR A 31 -3.05 12.42 -1.86
C THR A 31 -4.27 12.25 -2.75
N ALA A 32 -4.36 11.13 -3.46
CA ALA A 32 -5.51 10.73 -4.27
C ALA A 32 -5.70 9.22 -4.18
N GLU A 33 -6.89 8.77 -3.76
CA GLU A 33 -7.19 7.35 -3.66
C GLU A 33 -7.31 6.69 -5.05
N PRO A 34 -6.92 5.40 -5.19
CA PRO A 34 -7.12 4.68 -6.44
C PRO A 34 -8.61 4.58 -6.81
N LYS A 35 -8.95 4.86 -8.06
CA LYS A 35 -10.36 4.87 -8.53
C LYS A 35 -11.06 3.51 -8.46
N HIS A 36 -10.34 2.42 -8.70
CA HIS A 36 -10.92 1.07 -8.87
C HIS A 36 -10.56 0.11 -7.74
N GLY A 37 -9.92 0.58 -6.68
CA GLY A 37 -9.48 -0.27 -5.58
C GLY A 37 -9.00 0.54 -4.39
N VAL A 38 -8.31 -0.13 -3.48
CA VAL A 38 -7.76 0.49 -2.27
C VAL A 38 -6.32 0.08 -2.06
N LEU A 39 -5.56 0.92 -1.37
CA LEU A 39 -4.34 0.50 -0.73
C LEU A 39 -4.68 -0.09 0.63
N GLU A 40 -4.09 -1.22 0.98
CA GLU A 40 -4.26 -1.87 2.28
C GLU A 40 -2.91 -2.19 2.92
N ASN A 41 -2.90 -2.24 4.25
CA ASN A 41 -1.84 -2.90 5.00
C ASN A 41 -2.23 -4.36 5.27
N LYS A 42 -1.35 -5.33 4.96
CA LYS A 42 -1.60 -6.77 5.15
C LYS A 42 -1.96 -7.16 6.60
N VAL A 43 -1.47 -6.40 7.58
CA VAL A 43 -1.75 -6.65 9.01
C VAL A 43 -3.15 -6.17 9.40
N LYS A 44 -3.68 -5.17 8.68
CA LYS A 44 -5.03 -4.61 8.86
C LYS A 44 -5.81 -4.67 7.53
N PRO A 45 -6.10 -5.88 7.03
CA PRO A 45 -6.81 -6.03 5.76
C PRO A 45 -8.21 -5.42 5.83
N ARG A 46 -8.76 -5.01 4.68
CA ARG A 46 -10.09 -4.38 4.53
C ARG A 46 -10.22 -2.95 5.10
N SER A 47 -9.11 -2.30 5.42
CA SER A 47 -9.06 -0.87 5.76
C SER A 47 -8.14 -0.15 4.77
N SER A 48 -8.66 0.93 4.17
CA SER A 48 -7.86 1.79 3.30
C SER A 48 -6.73 2.41 4.12
N VAL A 49 -5.50 2.30 3.64
CA VAL A 49 -4.34 2.98 4.22
C VAL A 49 -4.13 4.31 3.50
N THR A 50 -4.13 5.42 4.25
CA THR A 50 -3.91 6.77 3.71
C THR A 50 -2.48 7.27 3.93
N SER A 51 -1.71 6.61 4.80
CA SER A 51 -0.28 6.84 4.96
C SER A 51 0.47 5.58 5.40
N PHE A 52 1.71 5.43 4.95
CA PHE A 52 2.58 4.31 5.28
C PHE A 52 4.05 4.72 5.16
N THR A 53 4.95 3.93 5.74
CA THR A 53 6.37 4.26 5.81
C THR A 53 7.19 3.54 4.73
N GLN A 54 8.43 3.98 4.49
CA GLN A 54 9.39 3.21 3.71
C GLN A 54 9.65 1.83 4.35
N ALA A 55 9.64 1.73 5.69
CA ALA A 55 9.74 0.46 6.40
C ALA A 55 8.58 -0.49 6.08
N ASP A 56 7.35 0.01 5.94
CA ASP A 56 6.19 -0.80 5.56
C ASP A 56 6.34 -1.40 4.15
N ILE A 57 6.89 -0.65 3.20
CA ILE A 57 7.23 -1.15 1.86
C ILE A 57 8.33 -2.22 1.95
N ASN A 58 9.37 -1.97 2.76
CA ASN A 58 10.50 -2.87 2.93
C ASN A 58 10.07 -4.22 3.53
N LEU A 59 9.08 -4.21 4.43
CA LEU A 59 8.45 -5.38 5.03
C LEU A 59 7.37 -6.02 4.13
N GLY A 60 7.07 -5.43 2.97
CA GLY A 60 6.06 -5.93 2.04
C GLY A 60 4.66 -5.92 2.62
N LEU A 61 4.32 -4.89 3.40
CA LEU A 61 3.03 -4.75 4.08
C LEU A 61 1.98 -4.03 3.23
N ILE A 62 2.40 -3.20 2.28
CA ILE A 62 1.50 -2.35 1.49
C ILE A 62 1.12 -3.05 0.18
N ARG A 63 -0.18 -3.11 -0.11
CA ARG A 63 -0.70 -3.71 -1.34
C ARG A 63 -1.85 -2.91 -1.91
N TYR A 64 -1.99 -2.95 -3.22
CA TYR A 64 -3.22 -2.58 -3.91
C TYR A 64 -4.17 -3.78 -3.96
N VAL A 65 -5.45 -3.53 -3.72
CA VAL A 65 -6.53 -4.51 -3.87
C VAL A 65 -7.61 -3.93 -4.77
N LEU A 66 -7.88 -4.61 -5.89
CA LEU A 66 -8.95 -4.24 -6.81
C LEU A 66 -10.31 -4.45 -6.12
N HIS A 67 -11.22 -3.49 -6.25
CA HIS A 67 -12.62 -3.70 -5.85
C HIS A 67 -13.22 -4.83 -6.69
N GLN A 68 -14.06 -5.65 -6.09
CA GLN A 68 -14.92 -6.53 -6.90
C GLN A 68 -15.93 -5.62 -7.59
N GLU A 69 -15.78 -5.44 -8.90
CA GLU A 69 -16.87 -4.89 -9.69
C GLU A 69 -17.98 -5.94 -9.72
N ASN A 70 -19.11 -5.63 -9.08
CA ASN A 70 -20.33 -6.37 -9.32
C ASN A 70 -20.76 -6.02 -10.74
N VAL A 71 -20.40 -6.87 -11.70
CA VAL A 71 -21.03 -6.84 -13.02
C VAL A 71 -22.48 -7.26 -12.80
N LEU A 72 -23.39 -6.29 -12.88
CA LEU A 72 -24.84 -6.53 -12.96
C LEU A 72 -25.18 -7.15 -14.31
#